data_AF-A0A674AH81-F1
#
_entry.id   AF-A0A674AH81-F1
#
_cell.length_a   1.000
_cell.length_b   1.000
_cell.length_c   1.000
_cell.angle_alpha   90.00
_cell.angle_beta   90.00
_cell.angle_gamma   90.00
#
_symmetry.space_group_name_H-M   'P 1'
#
loop_
_entity.id
_entity.type
_entity.pdbx_description
1 polymer ?
#
loop_
_entity_poly.entity_id
_entity_poly.type
_entity_poly.pdbx_seq_one_letter_code
_entity_poly.pdbx_strand_id
1 'polypeptide(L)'
;MFVARSIAADHKDLIHDVSYDFHGRRMATCSSDQSVKVWDKSESGEWHCTASWKTHSGSVWRVTWAHPEFGQVLASCSFDRTAAVWEEIVGESNDKQRGQSHWIKRTTLVDSRTSVTDVKFAPKHMGLMLTTCSADGVVRIYEAPDVMNLSQWSLQHEISCKLSCSCISWNPSRSAPSGK
;
A
#
# COMPACT_ATOMS: atom_id res chain seq x y z
N MET A 1 -6.27 15.26 28.37
CA MET A 1 -6.48 16.31 27.35
C MET A 1 -5.71 15.87 26.09
N PHE A 2 -6.40 15.68 24.97
CA PHE A 2 -5.74 15.35 23.70
C PHE A 2 -5.14 16.63 23.11
N VAL A 3 -3.87 16.60 22.72
CA VAL A 3 -3.19 17.74 22.08
C VAL A 3 -2.88 17.33 20.65
N ALA A 4 -3.52 17.98 19.68
CA ALA A 4 -3.16 17.81 18.28
C ALA A 4 -1.77 18.40 18.05
N ARG A 5 -0.85 17.59 17.54
CA ARG A 5 0.52 18.01 17.22
C ARG A 5 0.74 17.88 15.71
N SER A 6 1.45 18.86 15.14
CA SER A 6 1.90 18.76 13.75
C SER A 6 2.98 17.70 13.63
N ILE A 7 2.96 16.93 12.54
CA ILE A 7 3.96 15.92 12.22
C ILE A 7 4.70 16.43 10.99
N ALA A 8 6.01 16.63 11.11
CA ALA A 8 6.85 16.93 9.95
C ALA A 8 7.03 15.65 9.14
N ALA A 9 6.41 15.58 7.96
CA ALA A 9 6.50 14.40 7.10
C ALA A 9 7.87 14.28 6.38
N ASP A 10 8.61 15.39 6.30
CA ASP A 10 9.94 15.48 5.68
C ASP A 10 10.00 14.91 4.25
N HIS A 11 8.88 14.94 3.53
CA HIS A 11 8.85 14.72 2.10
C HIS A 11 9.39 15.97 1.40
N LYS A 12 10.09 15.77 0.27
CA LYS A 12 10.71 16.87 -0.50
C LYS A 12 9.76 17.50 -1.51
N ASP A 13 8.55 16.97 -1.61
CA ASP A 13 7.52 17.39 -2.54
C ASP A 13 6.13 17.04 -1.99
N LEU A 14 5.07 17.36 -2.72
CA LEU A 14 3.67 17.15 -2.34
C LEU A 14 3.40 15.71 -1.91
N ILE A 15 2.68 15.58 -0.80
CA ILE A 15 2.19 14.31 -0.26
C ILE A 15 0.82 14.05 -0.88
N HIS A 16 0.65 12.88 -1.50
CA HIS A 16 -0.59 12.54 -2.22
C HIS A 16 -1.55 11.69 -1.41
N ASP A 17 -1.02 10.87 -0.50
CA ASP A 17 -1.83 9.93 0.26
C ASP A 17 -1.22 9.61 1.63
N VAL A 18 -2.09 9.23 2.55
CA VAL A 18 -1.74 8.70 3.87
C VAL A 18 -2.67 7.54 4.18
N SER A 19 -2.09 6.40 4.60
CA SER A 19 -2.85 5.20 4.91
C SER A 19 -2.43 4.64 6.26
N TYR A 20 -3.40 4.38 7.13
CA TYR A 20 -3.17 3.73 8.41
C TYR A 20 -3.13 2.21 8.25
N ASP A 21 -2.33 1.56 9.09
CA ASP A 21 -2.41 0.11 9.25
C ASP A 21 -3.73 -0.30 9.93
N PHE A 22 -4.01 -1.59 9.95
CA PHE A 22 -5.24 -2.14 10.54
C PHE A 22 -5.44 -1.74 12.02
N HIS A 23 -4.35 -1.58 12.77
CA HIS A 23 -4.41 -1.25 14.20
C HIS A 23 -4.38 0.25 14.50
N GLY A 24 -4.19 1.11 13.50
CA GLY A 24 -4.03 2.55 13.66
C GLY A 24 -2.78 2.96 14.44
N ARG A 25 -1.79 2.07 14.54
CA ARG A 25 -0.51 2.30 15.24
C ARG A 25 0.61 2.68 14.26
N ARG A 26 0.40 2.42 12.97
CA ARG A 26 1.33 2.75 11.91
C ARG A 26 0.61 3.52 10.83
N MET A 27 1.34 4.37 10.12
CA MET A 27 0.84 4.99 8.90
C MET A 27 1.92 4.96 7.82
N ALA A 28 1.50 4.93 6.57
CA ALA A 28 2.37 5.08 5.42
C ALA A 28 1.98 6.36 4.67
N THR A 29 2.97 7.10 4.18
CA THR A 29 2.78 8.30 3.36
C THR A 29 3.51 8.15 2.04
N CYS A 30 2.98 8.76 0.98
CA CYS A 30 3.61 8.73 -0.34
C CYS A 30 3.57 10.10 -1.04
N SER A 31 4.56 10.38 -1.89
CA SER A 31 4.80 11.74 -2.41
C SER A 31 5.26 11.79 -3.87
N SER A 32 5.13 12.98 -4.46
CA SER A 32 5.80 13.36 -5.72
C SER A 32 7.32 13.22 -5.66
N ASP A 33 7.91 13.21 -4.46
CA ASP A 33 9.34 12.94 -4.28
C ASP A 33 9.72 11.48 -4.53
N GLN A 34 8.80 10.66 -5.06
CA GLN A 34 9.01 9.26 -5.45
C GLN A 34 9.32 8.32 -4.28
N SER A 35 9.05 8.76 -3.04
CA SER A 35 9.30 7.95 -1.85
C SER A 35 8.01 7.54 -1.15
N VAL A 36 8.11 6.43 -0.43
CA VAL A 36 7.16 6.04 0.62
C VAL A 36 7.89 6.13 1.95
N LYS A 37 7.19 6.63 2.96
CA LYS A 37 7.65 6.62 4.34
C LYS A 37 6.66 5.88 5.22
N VAL A 38 7.18 5.21 6.23
CA VAL A 38 6.39 4.51 7.26
C VAL A 38 6.71 5.13 8.60
N TRP A 39 5.64 5.30 9.39
CA TRP A 39 5.66 5.98 10.65
C TRP A 39 5.02 5.10 11.71
N ASP A 40 5.64 5.04 12.89
CA ASP A 40 5.11 4.33 14.03
C ASP A 40 4.71 5.31 15.13
N LYS A 41 3.55 5.04 15.75
CA LYS A 41 3.01 5.82 16.85
C LYS A 41 3.56 5.29 18.19
N SER A 42 4.23 6.14 18.95
CA SER A 42 4.68 5.83 20.30
C SER A 42 3.51 5.72 21.29
N GLU A 43 3.78 5.19 22.47
CA GLU A 43 2.82 5.19 23.59
C GLU A 43 2.40 6.60 24.02
N SER A 44 3.29 7.59 23.87
CA SER A 44 3.00 9.01 24.10
C SER A 44 2.11 9.63 23.00
N GLY A 45 1.80 8.89 21.94
CA GLY A 45 1.00 9.35 20.81
C GLY A 45 1.77 10.13 19.74
N GLU A 46 3.10 10.17 19.82
CA GLU A 46 3.97 10.84 18.86
C GLU A 46 4.32 9.92 17.68
N TRP A 47 4.33 10.48 16.48
CA TRP A 47 4.68 9.77 15.26
C TRP A 47 6.16 9.90 14.94
N HIS A 48 6.81 8.77 14.65
CA HIS A 48 8.22 8.72 14.30
C HIS A 48 8.38 8.01 12.96
N CYS A 49 9.12 8.61 12.03
CA CYS A 49 9.47 7.96 10.77
C CYS A 49 10.42 6.79 11.06
N THR A 50 10.00 5.56 10.74
CA THR A 50 10.79 4.34 10.98
C THR A 50 11.36 3.76 9.69
N ALA A 51 10.78 4.08 8.53
CA ALA A 51 11.38 3.76 7.23
C ALA A 51 11.10 4.85 6.19
N SER A 52 12.04 5.03 5.25
CA SER A 52 11.91 5.95 4.12
C SER A 52 12.72 5.42 2.95
N TRP A 53 12.08 5.17 1.82
CA TRP A 53 12.76 4.63 0.64
C TRP A 53 12.16 5.14 -0.67
N LYS A 54 12.97 5.17 -1.71
CA LYS A 54 12.53 5.46 -3.09
C LYS A 54 11.84 4.22 -3.65
N THR A 55 10.64 4.40 -4.18
CA THR A 55 9.77 3.29 -4.60
C THR A 55 9.64 3.17 -6.11
N HIS A 56 9.50 4.33 -6.77
CA HIS A 56 9.04 4.52 -8.13
C HIS A 56 9.93 5.52 -8.89
N SER A 57 9.82 5.59 -10.22
CA SER A 57 10.53 6.59 -11.04
C SER A 57 9.71 7.85 -11.32
N GLY A 58 8.47 7.88 -10.83
CA GLY A 58 7.54 9.01 -10.89
C GLY A 58 6.80 9.22 -9.56
N SER A 59 5.93 10.24 -9.52
CA SER A 59 5.14 10.56 -8.33
C SER A 59 4.32 9.36 -7.86
N VAL A 60 4.37 9.09 -6.55
CA VAL A 60 3.60 8.02 -5.93
C VAL A 60 2.24 8.56 -5.51
N TRP A 61 1.17 8.06 -6.13
CA TRP A 61 -0.18 8.61 -5.97
C TRP A 61 -0.93 8.05 -4.77
N ARG A 62 -0.73 6.76 -4.47
CA ARG A 62 -1.44 6.06 -3.40
C ARG A 62 -0.55 5.07 -2.71
N VAL A 63 -0.89 4.82 -1.44
CA VAL A 63 -0.31 3.77 -0.61
C VAL A 63 -1.42 3.09 0.18
N THR A 64 -1.33 1.78 0.36
CA THR A 64 -2.34 1.01 1.11
C THR A 64 -1.71 -0.15 1.86
N TRP A 65 -2.24 -0.45 3.04
CA TRP A 65 -1.87 -1.62 3.84
C TRP A 65 -2.72 -2.82 3.45
N ALA A 66 -2.10 -4.00 3.42
CA ALA A 66 -2.82 -5.26 3.42
C ALA A 66 -3.37 -5.54 4.83
N HIS A 67 -4.31 -6.48 4.92
CA HIS A 67 -4.74 -6.98 6.21
C HIS A 67 -3.58 -7.75 6.90
N PRO A 68 -3.37 -7.59 8.22
CA PRO A 68 -2.21 -8.16 8.93
C PRO A 68 -2.11 -9.69 8.91
N GLU A 69 -3.21 -10.38 8.56
CA GLU A 69 -3.24 -11.84 8.32
C GLU A 69 -2.30 -12.26 7.17
N PHE A 70 -1.99 -11.33 6.25
CA PHE A 70 -1.03 -11.53 5.16
C PHE A 70 0.37 -10.99 5.49
N GLY A 71 0.62 -10.59 6.75
CA GLY A 71 1.87 -9.97 7.18
C GLY A 71 1.89 -8.45 7.05
N GLN A 72 3.08 -7.86 7.21
CA GLN A 72 3.33 -6.42 7.08
C GLN A 72 3.57 -6.07 5.61
N VAL A 73 2.48 -5.91 4.86
CA VAL A 73 2.52 -5.71 3.41
C VAL A 73 1.92 -4.36 3.03
N LEU A 74 2.63 -3.64 2.17
CA LEU A 74 2.20 -2.38 1.57
C LEU A 74 2.09 -2.53 0.05
N ALA A 75 1.17 -1.79 -0.55
CA ALA A 75 1.16 -1.56 -1.98
C ALA A 75 1.22 -0.06 -2.27
N SER A 76 1.90 0.30 -3.35
CA SER A 76 2.00 1.67 -3.85
C SER A 76 1.74 1.72 -5.36
N CYS A 77 1.22 2.84 -5.86
CA CYS A 77 1.05 3.06 -7.30
C CYS A 77 1.55 4.43 -7.74
N SER A 78 1.89 4.56 -9.02
CA SER A 78 2.69 5.69 -9.50
C SER A 78 2.32 6.19 -10.88
N PHE A 79 2.70 7.45 -11.12
CA PHE A 79 2.72 8.07 -12.44
C PHE A 79 3.56 7.28 -13.46
N ASP A 80 4.55 6.53 -13.00
CA ASP A 80 5.43 5.69 -13.84
C ASP A 80 4.75 4.46 -14.47
N ARG A 81 3.43 4.33 -14.30
CA ARG A 81 2.56 3.27 -14.83
C ARG A 81 2.66 1.93 -14.10
N THR A 82 3.32 1.90 -12.95
CA THR A 82 3.47 0.67 -12.16
C THR A 82 2.73 0.74 -10.83
N ALA A 83 2.40 -0.43 -10.32
CA ALA A 83 2.16 -0.64 -8.89
C ALA A 83 3.25 -1.57 -8.33
N ALA A 84 3.57 -1.45 -7.06
CA ALA A 84 4.56 -2.29 -6.39
C ALA A 84 4.02 -2.81 -5.06
N VAL A 85 4.39 -4.04 -4.73
CA VAL A 85 4.09 -4.67 -3.44
C VAL A 85 5.38 -4.78 -2.63
N TRP A 86 5.29 -4.40 -1.37
CA TRP A 86 6.40 -4.30 -0.43
C TRP A 86 6.10 -5.12 0.81
N GLU A 87 7.10 -5.82 1.33
CA GLU A 87 7.00 -6.55 2.60
C GLU A 87 8.04 -6.00 3.56
N GLU A 88 7.64 -5.75 4.80
CA GLU A 88 8.57 -5.40 5.86
C GLU A 88 9.21 -6.65 6.45
N ILE A 89 10.53 -6.67 6.46
CA ILE A 89 11.32 -7.69 7.16
C ILE A 89 11.94 -7.06 8.38
N VAL A 90 11.59 -7.58 9.56
CA VAL A 90 12.19 -7.20 10.83
C VAL A 90 13.44 -8.05 10.99
N GLY A 91 14.61 -7.42 10.95
CA GLY A 91 15.87 -8.11 11.24
C GLY A 91 15.92 -8.52 12.72
N GLU A 92 16.38 -9.74 13.00
CA GLU A 92 16.82 -10.13 14.34
C GLU A 92 18.12 -9.40 14.66
N SER A 93 18.04 -8.20 15.25
CA SER A 93 19.22 -7.56 15.82
C SER A 93 19.23 -7.79 17.33
N ASN A 94 20.25 -8.53 17.80
CA ASN A 94 20.59 -8.69 19.23
C ASN A 94 21.12 -7.40 19.88
N ASP A 95 21.13 -6.28 19.15
CA ASP A 95 21.70 -5.03 19.64
C ASP A 95 20.60 -4.08 20.16
N LYS A 96 20.91 -3.36 21.24
CA LYS A 96 19.96 -2.47 21.95
C LYS A 96 19.52 -1.24 21.14
N GLN A 97 19.89 -1.16 19.86
CA GLN A 97 19.36 -0.23 18.88
C GLN A 97 18.31 -0.95 18.04
N ARG A 98 17.05 -0.49 18.14
CA ARG A 98 15.87 -0.89 17.37
C ARG A 98 16.25 -1.59 16.06
N GLY A 99 15.93 -2.87 15.94
CA GLY A 99 16.18 -3.62 14.72
C GLY A 99 15.64 -2.88 13.52
N GLN A 100 16.54 -2.56 12.59
CA GLN A 100 16.17 -1.81 11.40
C GLN A 100 15.24 -2.69 10.57
N SER A 101 13.96 -2.35 10.55
CA SER A 101 13.03 -2.96 9.62
C SER A 101 13.34 -2.46 8.22
N HIS A 102 13.36 -3.37 7.25
CA HIS A 102 13.61 -3.03 5.86
C HIS A 102 12.44 -3.46 5.00
N TRP A 103 12.03 -2.58 4.10
CA TRP A 103 10.94 -2.84 3.16
C TRP A 103 11.52 -3.40 1.86
N ILE A 104 11.21 -4.65 1.57
CA ILE A 104 11.65 -5.35 0.37
C ILE A 104 10.56 -5.24 -0.71
N LYS A 105 10.94 -4.82 -1.91
CA LYS A 105 10.07 -4.91 -3.08
C LYS A 105 9.88 -6.37 -3.45
N ARG A 106 8.66 -6.90 -3.32
CA ARG A 106 8.34 -8.28 -3.66
C ARG A 106 7.93 -8.44 -5.12
N THR A 107 7.18 -7.49 -5.65
CA THR A 107 6.83 -7.48 -7.07
C THR A 107 6.61 -6.07 -7.61
N THR A 108 6.63 -5.96 -8.94
CA THR A 108 6.19 -4.78 -9.69
C THR A 108 5.15 -5.22 -10.72
N LEU A 109 3.96 -4.65 -10.65
CA LEU A 109 2.87 -4.87 -11.59
C LEU A 109 2.99 -3.86 -12.73
N VAL A 110 3.17 -4.35 -13.95
CA VAL A 110 3.58 -3.57 -15.13
C VAL A 110 2.57 -3.60 -16.26
N ASP A 111 1.38 -4.17 -16.04
CA ASP A 111 0.36 -4.36 -17.09
C ASP A 111 -0.26 -3.05 -17.56
N SER A 112 -0.22 -2.00 -16.73
CA SER A 112 -0.81 -0.72 -17.09
C SER A 112 0.01 0.01 -18.16
N ARG A 113 -0.69 0.54 -19.18
CA ARG A 113 -0.10 1.33 -20.26
C ARG A 113 0.00 2.82 -19.92
N THR A 114 -0.69 3.24 -18.87
CA THR A 114 -0.76 4.64 -18.41
C THR A 114 -0.60 4.72 -16.89
N SER A 115 -0.55 5.94 -16.36
CA SER A 115 -0.36 6.16 -14.92
C SER A 115 -1.39 5.40 -14.10
N VAL A 116 -0.94 4.72 -13.04
CA VAL A 116 -1.83 4.02 -12.11
C VAL A 116 -2.26 5.01 -11.06
N THR A 117 -3.56 5.31 -11.03
CA THR A 117 -4.17 6.41 -10.27
C THR A 117 -4.65 5.97 -8.89
N ASP A 118 -4.99 4.68 -8.73
CA ASP A 118 -5.33 4.11 -7.44
C ASP A 118 -4.90 2.65 -7.29
N VAL A 119 -4.69 2.25 -6.04
CA VAL A 119 -4.40 0.87 -5.63
C VAL A 119 -5.05 0.57 -4.28
N LYS A 120 -5.72 -0.58 -4.18
CA LYS A 120 -6.43 -1.03 -2.96
C LYS A 120 -6.36 -2.54 -2.79
N PHE A 121 -5.96 -3.00 -1.60
CA PHE A 121 -6.14 -4.40 -1.23
C PHE A 121 -7.63 -4.71 -1.05
N ALA A 122 -8.03 -5.93 -1.42
CA ALA A 122 -9.37 -6.42 -1.18
C ALA A 122 -9.57 -6.80 0.31
N PRO A 123 -10.82 -6.96 0.76
CA PRO A 123 -11.11 -7.50 2.07
C PRO A 123 -10.49 -8.90 2.25
N LYS A 124 -9.92 -9.18 3.43
CA LYS A 124 -9.17 -10.42 3.70
C LYS A 124 -9.90 -11.72 3.37
N HIS A 125 -11.23 -11.72 3.46
CA HIS A 125 -12.05 -12.90 3.22
C HIS A 125 -12.13 -13.28 1.72
N MET A 126 -11.65 -12.44 0.82
CA MET A 126 -11.47 -12.73 -0.60
C MET A 126 -10.08 -13.26 -0.93
N GLY A 127 -9.20 -13.43 0.08
CA GLY A 127 -7.80 -13.75 -0.12
C GLY A 127 -6.93 -12.50 -0.31
N LEU A 128 -5.65 -12.72 -0.65
CA LEU A 128 -4.71 -11.64 -0.89
C LEU A 128 -4.87 -11.12 -2.32
N MET A 129 -5.80 -10.19 -2.50
CA MET A 129 -6.07 -9.55 -3.78
C MET A 129 -5.74 -8.06 -3.75
N LEU A 130 -5.31 -7.53 -4.89
CA LEU A 130 -4.95 -6.15 -5.10
C LEU A 130 -5.62 -5.62 -6.36
N THR A 131 -6.30 -4.47 -6.27
CA THR A 131 -6.88 -3.81 -7.44
C THR A 131 -6.11 -2.56 -7.75
N THR A 132 -5.87 -2.33 -9.04
CA THR A 132 -5.34 -1.07 -9.55
C THR A 132 -6.31 -0.47 -10.57
N CYS A 133 -6.33 0.85 -10.69
CA CYS A 133 -6.96 1.51 -11.83
C CYS A 133 -5.99 2.49 -12.46
N SER A 134 -6.11 2.65 -13.77
CA SER A 134 -5.23 3.50 -14.56
C SER A 134 -5.98 4.61 -15.30
N ALA A 135 -5.23 5.62 -15.71
CA ALA A 135 -5.76 6.80 -16.39
C ALA A 135 -6.41 6.47 -17.76
N ASP A 136 -6.05 5.34 -18.37
CA ASP A 136 -6.69 4.77 -19.57
C ASP A 136 -8.07 4.15 -19.31
N GLY A 137 -8.55 4.16 -18.07
CA GLY A 137 -9.87 3.64 -17.72
C GLY A 137 -9.88 2.13 -17.51
N VAL A 138 -8.73 1.49 -17.31
CA VAL A 138 -8.68 0.05 -17.05
C VAL A 138 -8.53 -0.23 -15.56
N VAL A 139 -9.40 -1.07 -15.03
CA VAL A 139 -9.29 -1.63 -13.67
C VAL A 139 -8.73 -3.04 -13.77
N ARG A 140 -7.71 -3.34 -12.97
CA ARG A 140 -7.07 -4.66 -12.93
C ARG A 140 -7.17 -5.24 -11.53
N ILE A 141 -7.49 -6.52 -11.45
CA ILE A 141 -7.57 -7.27 -10.20
C ILE A 141 -6.52 -8.36 -10.24
N TYR A 142 -5.61 -8.31 -9.28
CA TYR A 142 -4.54 -9.27 -9.08
C TYR A 142 -4.80 -10.10 -7.84
N GLU A 143 -4.31 -11.34 -7.83
CA GLU A 143 -4.34 -12.22 -6.67
C GLU A 143 -2.93 -12.78 -6.46
N ALA A 144 -2.49 -12.87 -5.20
CA ALA A 144 -1.33 -13.68 -4.83
C ALA A 144 -1.82 -15.10 -4.51
N PRO A 145 -1.56 -16.10 -5.38
CA PRO A 145 -2.08 -17.46 -5.18
C PRO A 145 -1.49 -18.14 -3.94
N ASP A 146 -0.26 -17.76 -3.58
CA ASP A 146 0.42 -18.21 -2.38
C ASP A 146 0.79 -16.99 -1.53
N VAL A 147 0.12 -16.85 -0.38
CA VAL A 147 0.35 -15.76 0.57
C VAL A 147 1.75 -15.79 1.19
N MET A 148 2.45 -16.92 1.12
CA MET A 148 3.85 -17.04 1.56
C MET A 148 4.84 -16.58 0.47
N ASN A 149 4.40 -16.45 -0.78
CA ASN A 149 5.22 -16.02 -1.90
C ASN A 149 4.67 -14.74 -2.54
N LEU A 150 4.89 -13.61 -1.87
CA LEU A 150 4.45 -12.29 -2.31
C LEU A 150 5.11 -11.79 -3.62
N SER A 151 6.04 -12.55 -4.21
CA SER A 151 6.64 -12.20 -5.51
C SER A 151 5.74 -12.57 -6.69
N GLN A 152 4.78 -13.48 -6.50
CA GLN A 152 3.91 -13.98 -7.55
C GLN A 152 2.50 -13.42 -7.41
N TRP A 153 2.05 -12.72 -8.45
CA TRP A 153 0.72 -12.12 -8.54
C TRP A 153 0.14 -12.44 -9.91
N SER A 154 -1.02 -13.10 -9.96
CA SER A 154 -1.74 -13.39 -11.20
C SER A 154 -2.79 -12.32 -11.47
N LEU A 155 -2.80 -11.78 -12.70
CA LEU A 155 -3.88 -10.93 -13.17
C LEU A 155 -5.14 -11.79 -13.37
N GLN A 156 -6.15 -11.59 -12.52
CA GLN A 156 -7.41 -12.34 -12.57
C GLN A 156 -8.41 -11.68 -13.53
N HIS A 157 -8.53 -10.36 -13.46
CA HIS A 157 -9.52 -9.62 -14.24
C HIS A 157 -8.97 -8.31 -14.77
N GLU A 158 -9.42 -7.96 -15.97
CA GLU A 158 -9.27 -6.65 -16.57
C GLU A 158 -10.66 -6.11 -16.94
N ILE A 159 -10.99 -4.92 -16.46
CA ILE A 159 -12.31 -4.30 -16.65
C ILE A 159 -12.10 -2.93 -17.30
N SER A 160 -12.52 -2.81 -18.56
CA SER A 160 -12.40 -1.56 -19.32
C SER A 160 -13.58 -0.63 -19.07
N CYS A 161 -13.27 0.56 -18.58
CA CYS A 161 -14.21 1.67 -18.44
C CYS A 161 -14.05 2.63 -19.63
N LYS A 162 -15.13 3.35 -19.97
CA LYS A 162 -15.12 4.30 -21.10
C LYS A 162 -14.36 5.61 -20.81
N LEU A 163 -14.09 5.87 -19.54
CA LEU A 163 -13.48 7.09 -19.04
C LEU A 163 -12.33 6.73 -18.11
N SER A 164 -11.42 7.69 -17.89
CA SER A 164 -10.32 7.55 -16.95
C SER A 164 -10.81 7.19 -15.54
N CYS A 165 -10.17 6.22 -14.90
CA CYS A 165 -10.45 5.88 -13.52
C CYS A 165 -9.55 6.70 -12.58
N SER A 166 -10.12 7.23 -11.51
CA SER A 166 -9.40 8.06 -10.52
C SER A 166 -9.37 7.47 -9.12
N CYS A 167 -10.29 6.55 -8.80
CA CYS A 167 -10.38 5.92 -7.51
C CYS A 167 -11.02 4.53 -7.59
N ILE A 168 -10.68 3.69 -6.61
CA ILE A 168 -11.28 2.38 -6.37
C ILE A 168 -11.69 2.30 -4.90
N SER A 169 -12.80 1.63 -4.63
CA SER A 169 -13.16 1.22 -3.28
C SER A 169 -13.80 -0.16 -3.31
N TRP A 170 -13.27 -1.08 -2.50
CA TRP A 170 -13.89 -2.38 -2.28
C TRP A 170 -15.02 -2.25 -1.26
N ASN A 171 -16.11 -3.00 -1.47
CA ASN A 171 -17.10 -3.18 -0.40
C ASN A 171 -16.45 -4.03 0.72
N PRO A 172 -16.32 -3.51 1.96
CA PRO A 172 -15.67 -4.23 3.05
C PRO A 172 -16.52 -5.36 3.64
N SER A 173 -17.83 -5.40 3.35
CA SER A 173 -18.76 -6.36 3.94
C SER A 173 -18.42 -7.79 3.52
N ARG A 174 -18.40 -8.70 4.49
CA ARG A 174 -18.53 -10.13 4.20
C ARG A 174 -20.00 -10.40 3.98
N SER A 175 -20.40 -10.81 2.78
CA SER A 175 -21.77 -11.33 2.59
C SER A 175 -21.90 -12.58 3.45
N ALA A 176 -22.83 -12.57 4.41
CA ALA A 176 -23.30 -13.82 4.99
C ALA A 176 -23.88 -14.66 3.84
N PRO A 177 -23.66 -15.99 3.78
CA PRO A 177 -24.43 -16.80 2.86
C PRO A 177 -25.90 -16.54 3.19
N SER A 178 -26.66 -16.10 2.19
CA SER A 178 -28.12 -15.97 2.34
C SER A 178 -28.63 -17.34 2.75
N GLY A 179 -29.04 -17.48 4.01
CA GLY A 179 -29.69 -18.68 4.49
C GLY A 179 -30.87 -18.97 3.59
N LYS A 180 -30.79 -20.08 2.86
CA LYS A 180 -31.95 -20.77 2.29
C LYS A 180 -32.19 -22.02 3.12
#